data_AF-F3CEH5-F1
#
_entry.id   AF-F3CEH5-F1
#
_cell.length_a   1.000
_cell.length_b   1.000
_cell.length_c   1.000
_cell.angle_alpha   90.00
_cell.angle_beta   90.00
_cell.angle_gamma   90.00
#
_symmetry.space_group_name_H-M   'P 1'
#
loop_
_entity.id
_entity.type
_entity.pdbx_description
1 polymer ?
#
loop_
_entity_poly.entity_id
_entity_poly.type
_entity_poly.pdbx_seq_one_letter_code
_entity_poly.pdbx_strand_id
1 'polypeptide(L)'
;SFELASLKDLNPERDTVLLVEVMEEASHVPHHPQKIVLIFSAMRHFAEALRERGVRVQYVTLDDPQNTGSVPGELRRWQALLQAKELHVTECGDWRLEQSIKDSGLPIQWYADTRFLCSREEFSSWAQGKKQLRMEFFYREMRRKSRLLLNGDGTPVGGAWNF
;
A
#
# COMPACT_ATOMS: atom_id res chain seq x y z
N SER A 1 9.92 -2.20 -4.00
CA SER A 1 10.05 -3.42 -3.16
C SER A 1 9.06 -4.43 -3.69
N PHE A 2 9.50 -5.68 -3.89
CA PHE A 2 8.63 -6.77 -4.34
C PHE A 2 7.96 -7.50 -3.16
N GLU A 3 8.19 -7.04 -1.94
CA GLU A 3 7.67 -7.64 -0.71
C GLU A 3 6.38 -6.98 -0.22
N LEU A 4 5.55 -6.48 -1.14
CA LEU A 4 4.24 -5.97 -0.77
C LEU A 4 3.37 -7.12 -0.25
N ALA A 5 2.59 -6.90 0.79
CA ALA A 5 1.84 -7.96 1.47
C ALA A 5 0.91 -8.73 0.52
N SER A 6 0.22 -8.04 -0.38
CA SER A 6 -0.65 -8.67 -1.40
C SER A 6 0.10 -9.40 -2.52
N LEU A 7 1.42 -9.30 -2.61
CA LEU A 7 2.25 -10.03 -3.58
C LEU A 7 2.92 -11.27 -2.98
N LYS A 8 2.90 -11.43 -1.65
CA LYS A 8 3.72 -12.43 -0.94
C LYS A 8 3.40 -13.87 -1.33
N ASP A 9 2.13 -14.19 -1.51
CA ASP A 9 1.65 -15.55 -1.82
C ASP A 9 1.20 -15.68 -3.28
N LEU A 10 1.65 -14.76 -4.15
CA LEU A 10 1.28 -14.73 -5.56
C LEU A 10 1.82 -15.96 -6.31
N ASN A 11 0.93 -16.69 -6.98
CA ASN A 11 1.27 -17.76 -7.89
C ASN A 11 1.41 -17.21 -9.33
N PRO A 12 2.63 -17.15 -9.91
CA PRO A 12 2.85 -16.54 -11.23
C PRO A 12 2.11 -17.26 -12.38
N GLU A 13 1.76 -18.54 -12.22
CA GLU A 13 1.03 -19.31 -13.24
C GLU A 13 -0.47 -19.01 -13.25
N ARG A 14 -1.04 -18.58 -12.12
CA ARG A 14 -2.50 -18.52 -11.91
C ARG A 14 -3.02 -17.13 -11.55
N ASP A 15 -2.16 -16.29 -11.02
CA ASP A 15 -2.51 -14.97 -10.55
C ASP A 15 -2.00 -13.90 -11.52
N THR A 16 -2.56 -12.72 -11.40
CA THR A 16 -2.24 -11.58 -12.26
C THR A 16 -2.18 -10.33 -11.40
N VAL A 17 -1.11 -9.57 -11.52
CA VAL A 17 -1.00 -8.24 -10.91
C VAL A 17 -1.68 -7.23 -11.81
N LEU A 18 -2.56 -6.42 -11.24
CA LEU A 18 -3.19 -5.30 -11.93
C LEU A 18 -2.60 -3.98 -11.45
N LEU A 19 -2.16 -3.15 -12.39
CA LEU A 19 -1.68 -1.78 -12.17
C LEU A 19 -2.46 -0.84 -13.08
N VAL A 20 -3.02 0.23 -12.53
CA VAL A 20 -3.95 1.11 -13.26
C VAL A 20 -3.62 2.57 -13.04
N GLU A 21 -3.36 3.30 -14.12
CA GLU A 21 -3.28 4.75 -14.12
C GLU A 21 -4.70 5.30 -14.34
N VAL A 22 -5.29 5.99 -13.36
CA VAL A 22 -6.69 6.41 -13.45
C VAL A 22 -6.85 7.91 -13.16
N MET A 23 -7.80 8.55 -13.85
CA MET A 23 -8.01 9.99 -13.74
C MET A 23 -8.45 10.41 -12.33
N GLU A 24 -9.31 9.64 -11.66
CA GLU A 24 -9.76 9.96 -10.29
C GLU A 24 -8.56 10.18 -9.34
N GLU A 25 -7.54 9.32 -9.41
CA GLU A 25 -6.35 9.45 -8.57
C GLU A 25 -5.44 10.59 -9.03
N ALA A 26 -5.37 10.83 -10.35
CA ALA A 26 -4.56 11.89 -10.94
C ALA A 26 -5.16 13.30 -10.80
N SER A 27 -6.46 13.42 -10.45
CA SER A 27 -7.13 14.72 -10.40
C SER A 27 -7.97 15.00 -9.14
N HIS A 28 -8.05 14.10 -8.16
CA HIS A 28 -8.79 14.37 -6.92
C HIS A 28 -8.26 15.60 -6.16
N VAL A 29 -6.98 15.93 -6.34
CA VAL A 29 -6.38 17.22 -6.00
C VAL A 29 -5.49 17.67 -7.17
N PRO A 30 -5.19 18.97 -7.29
CA PRO A 30 -4.27 19.47 -8.32
C PRO A 30 -2.82 19.08 -7.98
N HIS A 31 -2.46 17.82 -8.26
CA HIS A 31 -1.10 17.34 -8.05
C HIS A 31 -0.12 18.12 -8.95
N HIS A 32 1.08 18.37 -8.42
CA HIS A 32 2.15 18.92 -9.23
C HIS A 32 2.47 17.96 -10.41
N PRO A 33 2.68 18.44 -11.65
CA PRO A 33 2.92 17.58 -12.80
C PRO A 33 4.09 16.58 -12.58
N GLN A 34 5.16 17.01 -11.91
CA GLN A 34 6.28 16.10 -11.60
C GLN A 34 5.89 14.94 -10.67
N LYS A 35 4.92 15.13 -9.76
CA LYS A 35 4.41 14.05 -8.92
C LYS A 35 3.68 13.00 -9.77
N ILE A 36 2.86 13.45 -10.72
CA ILE A 36 2.15 12.56 -11.65
C ILE A 36 3.15 11.78 -12.50
N VAL A 37 4.15 12.47 -13.09
CA VAL A 37 5.22 11.85 -13.87
C VAL A 37 6.01 10.84 -13.04
N LEU A 38 6.38 11.19 -11.81
CA LEU A 38 7.10 10.28 -10.90
C LEU A 38 6.30 8.99 -10.66
N ILE A 39 5.02 9.13 -10.30
CA ILE A 39 4.17 7.98 -9.98
C ILE A 39 3.95 7.08 -11.20
N PHE A 40 3.53 7.63 -12.34
CA PHE A 40 3.27 6.82 -13.54
C PHE A 40 4.55 6.21 -14.12
N SER A 41 5.66 6.96 -14.15
CA SER A 41 6.94 6.40 -14.58
C SER A 41 7.37 5.24 -13.67
N ALA A 42 7.28 5.42 -12.35
CA ALA A 42 7.62 4.35 -11.41
C ALA A 42 6.69 3.13 -11.54
N MET A 43 5.39 3.34 -11.76
CA MET A 43 4.42 2.26 -11.98
C MET A 43 4.75 1.45 -13.24
N ARG A 44 5.04 2.12 -14.36
CA ARG A 44 5.40 1.47 -15.63
C ARG A 44 6.67 0.63 -15.49
N HIS A 45 7.72 1.19 -14.88
CA HIS A 45 8.97 0.45 -14.65
C HIS A 45 8.79 -0.71 -13.66
N PHE A 46 7.94 -0.53 -12.64
CA PHE A 46 7.62 -1.61 -11.70
C PHE A 46 6.85 -2.75 -12.37
N ALA A 47 5.93 -2.44 -13.30
CA ALA A 47 5.23 -3.42 -14.11
C ALA A 47 6.19 -4.28 -14.94
N GLU A 48 7.14 -3.64 -15.63
CA GLU A 48 8.18 -4.37 -16.38
C GLU A 48 9.05 -5.22 -15.45
N ALA A 49 9.48 -4.67 -14.31
CA ALA A 49 10.30 -5.42 -13.36
C ALA A 49 9.57 -6.63 -12.74
N LEU A 50 8.24 -6.60 -12.66
CA LEU A 50 7.42 -7.76 -12.29
C LEU A 50 7.35 -8.77 -13.44
N ARG A 51 7.17 -8.32 -14.69
CA ARG A 51 7.16 -9.18 -15.88
C ARG A 51 8.49 -9.92 -16.06
N GLU A 52 9.61 -9.24 -15.86
CA GLU A 52 10.96 -9.83 -15.89
C GLU A 52 11.15 -10.93 -14.84
N ARG A 53 10.39 -10.89 -13.75
CA ARG A 53 10.35 -11.92 -12.69
C ARG A 53 9.38 -13.06 -12.98
N GLY A 54 8.76 -13.08 -14.16
CA GLY A 54 7.78 -14.10 -14.56
C GLY A 54 6.37 -13.86 -14.00
N VAL A 55 6.10 -12.69 -13.41
CA VAL A 55 4.75 -12.35 -12.92
C VAL A 55 3.90 -11.87 -14.10
N ARG A 56 2.68 -12.39 -14.22
CA ARG A 56 1.71 -11.87 -15.20
C ARG A 56 1.18 -10.52 -14.71
N VAL A 57 1.33 -9.49 -15.55
CA VAL A 57 0.94 -8.12 -15.21
C VAL A 57 0.01 -7.55 -16.26
N GLN A 58 -1.18 -7.13 -15.82
CA GLN A 58 -2.09 -6.27 -16.58
C GLN A 58 -1.83 -4.82 -16.17
N TYR A 59 -1.50 -4.01 -17.16
CA TYR A 59 -1.22 -2.59 -16.97
C TYR A 59 -2.17 -1.77 -17.81
N VAL A 60 -2.92 -0.88 -17.16
CA VAL A 60 -3.88 0.02 -17.81
C VAL A 60 -3.29 1.42 -17.78
N THR A 61 -2.95 1.95 -18.95
CA THR A 61 -2.41 3.31 -19.07
C THR A 61 -3.53 4.34 -18.95
N LEU A 62 -3.17 5.57 -18.60
CA LEU A 62 -4.16 6.64 -18.40
C LEU A 62 -4.95 6.98 -19.67
N ASP A 63 -4.33 6.77 -20.83
CA ASP A 63 -4.86 7.03 -22.17
C ASP A 63 -5.47 5.78 -22.84
N ASP A 64 -5.56 4.65 -22.14
CA ASP A 64 -6.28 3.47 -22.63
C ASP A 64 -7.77 3.84 -22.86
N PRO A 65 -8.32 3.66 -24.08
CA PRO A 65 -9.69 4.04 -24.39
C PRO A 65 -10.75 3.25 -23.61
N GLN A 66 -10.38 2.11 -22.99
CA GLN A 66 -11.26 1.30 -22.14
C GLN A 66 -11.08 1.58 -20.65
N ASN A 67 -10.18 2.50 -20.27
CA ASN A 67 -9.95 2.87 -18.89
C ASN A 67 -11.24 3.43 -18.26
N THR A 68 -11.69 2.82 -17.16
CA THR A 68 -12.93 3.22 -16.49
C THR A 68 -12.78 4.52 -15.68
N GLY A 69 -11.56 5.04 -15.53
CA GLY A 69 -11.26 6.30 -14.85
C GLY A 69 -11.13 6.21 -13.32
N SER A 70 -11.34 5.04 -12.72
CA SER A 70 -11.27 4.80 -11.28
C SER A 70 -10.73 3.40 -10.93
N VAL A 71 -10.12 3.26 -9.76
CA VAL A 71 -9.60 1.96 -9.27
C VAL A 71 -10.72 0.92 -9.12
N PRO A 72 -11.89 1.21 -8.49
CA PRO A 72 -12.97 0.23 -8.40
C PRO A 72 -13.55 -0.18 -9.74
N GLY A 73 -13.62 0.74 -10.71
CA GLY A 73 -14.07 0.44 -12.06
C GLY A 73 -13.15 -0.54 -12.77
N GLU A 74 -11.83 -0.34 -12.67
CA GLU A 74 -10.85 -1.23 -13.25
C GLU A 74 -10.80 -2.59 -12.54
N LEU A 75 -10.92 -2.61 -11.21
CA LEU A 75 -11.03 -3.88 -10.46
C LEU A 75 -12.23 -4.69 -10.94
N ARG A 76 -13.39 -4.05 -11.13
CA ARG A 76 -14.60 -4.73 -11.66
C ARG A 76 -14.40 -5.20 -13.09
N ARG A 77 -13.83 -4.35 -13.96
CA ARG A 77 -13.55 -4.68 -15.36
C ARG A 77 -12.65 -5.91 -15.46
N TRP A 78 -11.53 -5.91 -14.76
CA TRP A 78 -10.55 -6.99 -14.82
C TRP A 78 -10.99 -8.25 -14.07
N GLN A 79 -11.75 -8.13 -12.99
CA GLN A 79 -12.37 -9.30 -12.35
C GLN A 79 -13.27 -10.03 -13.35
N ALA A 80 -14.09 -9.31 -14.12
CA ALA A 80 -14.96 -9.89 -15.13
C ALA A 80 -14.16 -10.49 -16.31
N LEU A 81 -13.14 -9.78 -16.81
CA LEU A 81 -12.33 -10.26 -17.94
C LEU A 81 -11.51 -11.52 -17.59
N LEU A 82 -10.94 -11.58 -16.39
CA LEU A 82 -10.10 -12.69 -15.95
C LEU A 82 -10.91 -13.80 -15.26
N GLN A 83 -12.20 -13.57 -14.99
CA GLN A 83 -13.02 -14.44 -14.13
C GLN A 83 -12.32 -14.70 -12.78
N ALA A 84 -11.71 -13.65 -12.23
CA ALA A 84 -10.94 -13.75 -10.99
C ALA A 84 -11.86 -14.06 -9.81
N LYS A 85 -11.53 -15.10 -9.06
CA LYS A 85 -12.32 -15.55 -7.90
C LYS A 85 -12.12 -14.67 -6.68
N GLU A 86 -10.92 -14.15 -6.52
CA GLU A 86 -10.50 -13.38 -5.36
C GLU A 86 -9.72 -12.13 -5.84
N LEU A 87 -9.86 -11.04 -5.09
CA LEU A 87 -9.11 -9.81 -5.30
C LEU A 87 -8.28 -9.56 -4.05
N HIS A 88 -6.98 -9.31 -4.21
CA HIS A 88 -6.04 -9.16 -3.10
C HIS A 88 -5.48 -7.74 -3.10
N VAL A 89 -5.67 -7.01 -2.01
CA VAL A 89 -5.28 -5.59 -1.91
C VAL A 89 -4.57 -5.34 -0.59
N THR A 90 -3.42 -4.67 -0.64
CA THR A 90 -2.78 -4.13 0.57
C THR A 90 -3.49 -2.83 0.97
N GLU A 91 -3.70 -2.63 2.26
CA GLU A 91 -4.31 -1.42 2.84
C GLU A 91 -3.82 -0.12 2.16
N CYS A 92 -4.75 0.81 1.89
CA CYS A 92 -4.42 2.02 1.15
C CYS A 92 -3.90 3.11 2.11
N GLY A 93 -2.98 3.94 1.62
CA GLY A 93 -2.50 5.12 2.36
C GLY A 93 -3.47 6.32 2.36
N ASP A 94 -4.64 6.18 1.74
CA ASP A 94 -5.65 7.23 1.57
C ASP A 94 -7.03 6.68 1.92
N TRP A 95 -7.75 7.38 2.81
CA TRP A 95 -9.07 6.95 3.30
C TRP A 95 -10.14 7.02 2.20
N ARG A 96 -10.12 8.02 1.31
CA ARG A 96 -11.07 8.14 0.19
C ARG A 96 -10.95 6.93 -0.73
N LEU A 97 -9.72 6.57 -1.11
CA LEU A 97 -9.49 5.43 -2.00
C LEU A 97 -9.90 4.12 -1.34
N GLU A 98 -9.50 3.89 -0.09
CA GLU A 98 -9.87 2.66 0.63
C GLU A 98 -11.39 2.53 0.76
N GLN A 99 -12.08 3.62 1.08
CA GLN A 99 -13.54 3.65 1.19
C GLN A 99 -14.21 3.42 -0.17
N SER A 100 -13.72 4.05 -1.24
CA SER A 100 -14.21 3.86 -2.62
C SER A 100 -14.11 2.39 -3.07
N ILE A 101 -13.02 1.71 -2.71
CA ILE A 101 -12.85 0.27 -2.97
C ILE A 101 -13.81 -0.56 -2.11
N LYS A 102 -13.97 -0.24 -0.81
CA LYS A 102 -14.91 -0.95 0.08
C LYS A 102 -16.37 -0.81 -0.37
N ASP A 103 -16.77 0.40 -0.75
CA ASP A 103 -18.13 0.73 -1.19
C ASP A 103 -18.49 0.12 -2.55
N SER A 104 -17.48 -0.33 -3.32
CA SER A 104 -17.70 -1.04 -4.57
C SER A 104 -18.41 -2.39 -4.41
N GLY A 105 -18.41 -2.95 -3.19
CA GLY A 105 -18.99 -4.25 -2.87
C GLY A 105 -18.22 -5.45 -3.46
N LEU A 106 -17.02 -5.22 -4.00
CA LEU A 106 -16.17 -6.29 -4.51
C LEU A 106 -15.63 -7.15 -3.34
N PRO A 107 -15.66 -8.49 -3.44
CA PRO A 107 -15.09 -9.35 -2.42
C PRO A 107 -13.57 -9.28 -2.47
N ILE A 108 -12.98 -8.53 -1.54
CA ILE A 108 -11.54 -8.25 -1.49
C ILE A 108 -10.94 -8.84 -0.21
N GLN A 109 -9.87 -9.61 -0.38
CA GLN A 109 -8.96 -9.99 0.69
C GLN A 109 -8.01 -8.82 0.95
N TRP A 110 -8.13 -8.22 2.14
CA TRP A 110 -7.29 -7.12 2.58
C TRP A 110 -6.06 -7.63 3.32
N TYR A 111 -4.92 -6.96 3.09
CA TYR A 111 -3.65 -7.23 3.75
C TYR A 111 -3.13 -5.98 4.44
N ALA A 112 -2.72 -6.09 5.70
CA ALA A 112 -2.05 -5.01 6.41
C ALA A 112 -0.76 -4.60 5.68
N ASP A 113 -0.45 -3.29 5.67
CA ASP A 113 0.79 -2.79 5.06
C ASP A 113 1.99 -3.00 6.00
N THR A 114 2.76 -4.04 5.71
CA THR A 114 3.95 -4.44 6.50
C THR A 114 5.17 -3.55 6.28
N ARG A 115 5.08 -2.51 5.44
CA ARG A 115 6.16 -1.52 5.28
C ARG A 115 6.26 -0.57 6.47
N PHE A 116 5.22 -0.48 7.30
CA PHE A 116 5.24 0.28 8.54
C PHE A 116 5.75 -0.57 9.70
N LEU A 117 6.55 0.05 10.60
CA LEU A 117 7.06 -0.61 11.81
C LEU A 117 5.96 -0.91 12.85
N CYS A 118 4.81 -0.25 12.72
CA CYS A 118 3.66 -0.34 13.61
C CYS A 118 2.42 -0.51 12.75
N SER A 119 1.65 -1.58 12.97
CA SER A 119 0.38 -1.77 12.27
C SER A 119 -0.69 -0.80 12.78
N ARG A 120 -1.81 -0.70 12.03
CA ARG A 120 -2.97 0.09 12.46
C ARG A 120 -3.56 -0.43 13.78
N GLU A 121 -3.66 -1.75 13.96
CA GLU A 121 -4.08 -2.34 15.24
C GLU A 121 -3.12 -2.02 16.38
N GLU A 122 -1.81 -2.20 16.18
CA GLU A 122 -0.82 -1.93 17.22
C GLU A 122 -0.85 -0.46 17.66
N PHE A 123 -0.99 0.46 16.69
CA PHE A 123 -1.13 1.87 17.00
C PHE A 123 -2.44 2.16 17.75
N SER A 124 -3.55 1.55 17.34
CA SER A 124 -4.85 1.69 18.02
C SER A 124 -4.77 1.20 19.47
N SER A 125 -4.18 0.02 19.71
CA SER A 125 -3.94 -0.51 21.06
C SER A 125 -3.01 0.38 21.89
N TRP A 126 -1.95 0.93 21.28
CA TRP A 126 -1.07 1.89 21.96
C TRP A 126 -1.82 3.18 22.32
N ALA A 127 -2.70 3.69 21.45
CA ALA A 127 -3.42 4.94 21.70
C ALA A 127 -4.56 4.80 22.72
N GLN A 128 -5.11 3.59 22.89
CA GLN A 128 -6.28 3.32 23.71
C GLN A 128 -6.11 3.82 25.16
N GLY A 129 -7.12 4.55 25.65
CA GLY A 129 -7.16 5.07 27.02
C GLY A 129 -6.21 6.24 27.34
N LYS A 130 -5.37 6.68 26.38
CA LYS A 130 -4.50 7.84 26.56
C LYS A 130 -5.27 9.14 26.34
N LYS A 131 -5.17 10.07 27.30
CA LYS A 131 -5.76 11.41 27.19
C LYS A 131 -5.01 12.33 26.22
N GLN A 132 -3.73 12.06 25.99
CA GLN A 132 -2.87 12.82 25.08
C GLN A 132 -1.93 11.86 24.34
N LEU A 133 -1.79 12.04 23.03
CA LEU A 133 -0.83 11.34 22.20
C LEU A 133 0.39 12.23 22.00
N ARG A 134 1.57 11.77 22.44
CA ARG A 134 2.84 12.48 22.24
C ARG A 134 3.78 11.58 21.45
N MET A 135 4.38 12.14 20.39
CA MET A 135 5.31 11.40 19.51
C MET A 135 6.46 10.78 20.31
N GLU A 136 7.00 11.48 21.30
CA GLU A 136 8.10 10.97 22.14
C GLU A 136 7.79 9.60 22.77
N PHE A 137 6.61 9.41 23.34
CA PHE A 137 6.25 8.14 23.96
C PHE A 137 6.10 7.03 22.93
N PHE A 138 5.47 7.33 21.80
CA PHE A 138 5.36 6.38 20.69
C PHE A 138 6.75 5.97 20.15
N TYR A 139 7.61 6.95 19.92
CA TYR A 139 8.97 6.76 19.44
C TYR A 139 9.81 5.87 20.37
N ARG A 140 9.73 6.08 21.69
CA ARG A 140 10.42 5.22 22.67
C ARG A 140 9.94 3.77 22.57
N GLU A 141 8.63 3.52 22.41
CA GLU A 141 8.12 2.16 22.18
C GLU A 141 8.62 1.58 20.85
N MET A 142 8.67 2.36 19.78
CA MET A 142 9.18 1.90 18.49
C MET A 142 10.68 1.58 18.53
N ARG A 143 11.48 2.35 19.28
CA ARG A 143 12.89 2.03 19.55
C ARG A 143 13.04 0.72 20.31
N ARG A 144 12.21 0.47 21.34
CA ARG A 144 12.20 -0.81 22.08
C ARG A 144 11.82 -1.98 21.19
N LYS A 145 10.74 -1.84 20.42
CA LYS A 145 10.26 -2.87 19.49
C LYS A 145 11.31 -3.24 18.43
N SER A 146 11.90 -2.23 17.78
CA SER A 146 12.87 -2.42 16.70
C SER A 146 14.30 -2.70 17.20
N ARG A 147 14.57 -2.48 18.49
CA ARG A 147 15.91 -2.51 19.11
C ARG A 147 16.93 -1.56 18.49
N LEU A 148 16.49 -0.62 17.66
CA LEU A 148 17.36 0.36 17.02
C LEU A 148 17.94 1.30 18.07
N LEU A 149 19.27 1.49 18.05
CA LEU A 149 20.01 2.35 18.97
C LEU A 149 19.73 2.05 20.46
N LEU A 150 19.51 0.78 20.81
CA LEU A 150 19.46 0.34 22.20
C LEU A 150 20.70 -0.48 22.55
N ASN A 151 21.19 -0.31 23.77
CA ASN A 151 22.18 -1.20 24.36
C ASN A 151 21.54 -2.58 24.63
N GLY A 152 22.35 -3.58 24.91
CA GLY A 152 21.89 -4.95 25.20
C GLY A 152 20.94 -5.05 26.40
N ASP A 153 21.05 -4.10 27.34
CA ASP A 153 20.19 -3.95 28.52
C ASP A 153 18.88 -3.18 28.28
N GLY A 154 18.63 -2.73 27.04
CA GLY A 154 17.45 -1.98 26.65
C GLY A 154 17.51 -0.47 26.94
N THR A 155 18.62 0.05 27.45
CA THR A 155 18.84 1.50 27.61
C THR A 155 19.19 2.15 26.26
N PRO A 156 18.87 3.45 26.04
CA PRO A 156 19.24 4.11 24.80
C PRO A 156 20.75 4.29 24.70
N VAL A 157 21.30 4.00 23.52
CA VAL A 157 22.69 4.34 23.18
C VAL A 157 22.90 5.84 23.42
N GLY A 158 24.00 6.19 24.10
CA GLY A 158 24.30 7.57 24.48
C GLY A 158 23.61 8.08 25.75
N GLY A 159 22.78 7.26 26.42
CA GLY A 159 22.18 7.59 27.73
C GLY A 159 20.93 8.47 27.66
N ALA A 160 20.54 8.97 26.49
CA ALA A 160 19.32 9.75 26.27
C ALA A 160 18.53 9.22 25.07
N TRP A 161 17.19 9.37 25.12
CA TRP A 161 16.32 8.93 24.02
C TRP A 161 16.36 9.89 22.82
N ASN A 162 16.67 11.16 23.07
CA ASN A 162 16.64 12.26 22.12
C ASN A 162 17.82 13.22 22.40
N PHE A 163 18.39 13.82 21.35
CA PHE A 163 19.55 14.73 21.39
C PHE A 163 19.26 15.97 20.53
#